data_AF-A0A3M7RE02-F1
#
_entry.id   AF-A0A3M7RE02-F1
#
_cell.length_a   1.000
_cell.length_b   1.000
_cell.length_c   1.000
_cell.angle_alpha   90.00
_cell.angle_beta   90.00
_cell.angle_gamma   90.00
#
_symmetry.space_group_name_H-M   'P 1'
#
loop_
_entity.id
_entity.type
_entity.pdbx_description
1 polymer ?
#
loop_
_entity_poly.entity_id
_entity_poly.type
_entity_poly.pdbx_seq_one_letter_code
_entity_poly.pdbx_strand_id
1 'polypeptide(L)'
;MKRPKPTKKTTICIFEKAVDNDLLMFFRIFITTKRLISNADKTKNLTVNATYKLIWQGFPVLMIGTTDRQRHFHPFGICISTNETGDDFRFLFESPEKASYQKI
;
A
#
# COMPACT_ATOMS: atom_id res chain seq x y z
N MET A 1 8.40 13.67 28.57
CA MET A 1 7.68 12.55 27.92
C MET A 1 8.71 11.68 27.19
N LYS A 2 9.03 10.48 27.70
CA LYS A 2 10.02 9.59 27.03
C LYS A 2 9.36 8.93 25.83
N ARG A 3 9.89 9.13 24.62
CA ARG A 3 9.43 8.38 23.43
C ARG A 3 9.63 6.89 23.69
N PRO A 4 8.62 6.03 23.49
CA PRO A 4 8.79 4.60 23.65
C PRO A 4 9.89 4.10 22.70
N LYS A 5 10.74 3.18 23.18
CA LYS A 5 11.80 2.55 22.37
C LYS A 5 11.15 1.91 21.13
N PRO A 6 11.78 1.98 19.94
CA PRO A 6 11.22 1.38 18.74
C PRO A 6 11.13 -0.13 18.93
N THR A 7 9.92 -0.64 19.10
CA THR A 7 9.61 -2.06 18.95
C THR A 7 9.87 -2.46 17.50
N LYS A 8 10.37 -3.69 17.27
CA LYS A 8 10.65 -4.21 15.92
C LYS A 8 9.45 -3.92 15.01
N LYS A 9 9.62 -3.02 14.04
CA LYS A 9 8.55 -2.69 13.10
C LYS A 9 8.44 -3.84 12.11
N THR A 10 7.39 -4.65 12.22
CA THR A 10 7.08 -5.67 11.23
C THR A 10 6.54 -4.99 9.97
N THR A 11 7.39 -4.88 8.96
CA THR A 11 7.00 -4.50 7.60
C THR A 11 6.29 -5.69 6.95
N ILE A 12 5.13 -5.45 6.35
CA ILE A 12 4.42 -6.42 5.52
C ILE A 12 4.60 -5.98 4.08
N CYS A 13 5.03 -6.91 3.24
CA CYS A 13 5.20 -6.71 1.82
C CYS A 13 4.37 -7.77 1.09
N ILE A 14 3.47 -7.33 0.21
CA ILE A 14 2.74 -8.19 -0.70
C ILE A 14 3.28 -7.94 -2.09
N PHE A 15 3.70 -9.02 -2.76
CA PHE A 15 4.34 -8.96 -4.05
C PHE A 15 3.53 -9.79 -5.04
N GLU A 16 3.15 -9.17 -6.16
CA GLU A 16 2.61 -9.85 -7.32
C GLU A 16 3.54 -9.62 -8.50
N LYS A 17 3.83 -10.71 -9.21
CA LYS A 17 4.61 -10.69 -10.44
C LYS A 17 3.94 -11.63 -11.42
N ALA A 18 3.71 -11.16 -12.63
CA ALA A 18 3.35 -12.02 -13.74
C ALA A 18 4.43 -11.94 -14.81
N VAL A 19 4.66 -13.08 -15.46
CA VAL A 19 5.51 -13.21 -16.63
C VAL A 19 4.61 -13.79 -17.71
N ASP A 20 4.18 -12.94 -18.63
CA ASP A 20 3.57 -13.44 -19.86
C ASP A 20 4.69 -13.74 -20.86
N ASN A 21 4.55 -14.85 -21.60
CA ASN A 21 5.61 -15.39 -22.47
C ASN A 21 6.25 -14.28 -23.33
N ASP A 22 7.49 -13.94 -22.95
CA ASP A 22 8.50 -13.14 -23.64
C ASP A 22 8.34 -11.61 -23.87
N LEU A 23 7.26 -10.92 -23.43
CA LEU A 23 7.17 -9.47 -23.75
C LEU A 23 6.76 -8.49 -22.64
N LEU A 24 6.09 -8.89 -21.55
CA LEU A 24 5.71 -7.94 -20.49
C LEU A 24 5.89 -8.53 -19.09
N MET A 25 6.96 -8.11 -18.41
CA MET A 25 7.06 -8.26 -16.96
C MET A 25 6.31 -7.10 -16.30
N PHE A 26 5.19 -7.38 -15.64
CA PHE A 26 4.62 -6.46 -14.67
C PHE A 26 4.84 -6.98 -13.25
N PHE A 27 5.05 -6.03 -12.34
CA PHE A 27 5.20 -6.24 -10.92
C PHE A 27 4.36 -5.22 -10.15
N ARG A 28 3.86 -5.67 -9.01
CA ARG A 28 3.12 -4.83 -8.07
C ARG A 28 3.62 -5.15 -6.67
N ILE A 29 4.09 -4.12 -5.97
CA ILE A 29 4.65 -4.27 -4.63
C ILE A 29 3.85 -3.39 -3.69
N PHE A 30 3.09 -3.99 -2.79
CA PHE A 30 2.41 -3.27 -1.72
C PHE A 30 3.20 -3.37 -0.41
N ILE A 31 3.54 -2.23 0.17
CA ILE A 31 4.34 -2.11 1.37
C ILE A 31 3.52 -1.40 2.46
N THR A 32 3.45 -2.02 3.63
CA THR A 32 2.78 -1.45 4.81
C THR A 32 3.36 -2.03 6.11
N THR A 33 2.75 -1.75 7.26
CA THR A 33 3.12 -2.32 8.56
C THR A 33 1.88 -2.76 9.32
N LYS A 34 2.02 -3.76 10.22
CA LYS A 34 0.92 -4.25 11.07
C LYS A 34 0.18 -3.12 11.80
N ARG A 35 0.93 -2.13 12.31
CA ARG A 35 0.36 -0.99 13.03
C ARG A 35 -0.46 -0.06 12.13
N LEU A 36 -0.02 0.15 10.89
CA LEU A 36 -0.71 1.01 9.93
C LEU A 36 -2.02 0.37 9.45
N ILE A 37 -2.00 -0.93 9.11
CA ILE A 37 -3.22 -1.67 8.74
C ILE A 37 -4.23 -1.67 9.90
N SER A 38 -3.78 -1.92 11.13
CA SER A 38 -4.66 -1.89 12.31
C SER A 38 -5.31 -0.53 12.56
N ASN A 39 -4.72 0.56 12.08
CA ASN A 39 -5.34 1.88 12.13
C ASN A 39 -6.35 2.07 10.98
N ALA A 40 -6.05 1.54 9.79
CA ALA A 40 -6.96 1.58 8.65
C ALA A 40 -8.25 0.77 8.90
N ASP A 41 -8.12 -0.37 9.60
CA ASP A 41 -9.22 -1.27 10.00
C ASP A 41 -10.33 -0.56 10.81
N LYS A 42 -10.00 0.54 11.49
CA LYS A 42 -10.95 1.34 12.28
C LYS A 42 -11.76 2.32 11.43
N THR A 43 -11.45 2.43 10.15
CA THR A 43 -12.05 3.41 9.26
C THR A 43 -12.88 2.73 8.18
N LYS A 44 -14.00 3.35 7.81
CA LYS A 44 -14.92 2.80 6.80
C LYS A 44 -14.48 3.11 5.37
N ASN A 45 -13.74 4.19 5.18
CA ASN A 45 -13.45 4.74 3.87
C ASN A 45 -11.95 4.59 3.56
N LEU A 46 -11.66 3.93 2.46
CA LEU A 46 -10.33 3.88 1.87
C LEU A 46 -10.23 4.94 0.78
N THR A 47 -9.07 5.56 0.68
CA THR A 47 -8.76 6.59 -0.31
C THR A 47 -7.42 6.27 -0.95
N VAL A 48 -7.38 6.29 -2.29
CA VAL A 48 -6.15 6.12 -3.05
C VAL A 48 -5.76 7.47 -3.62
N ASN A 49 -4.49 7.82 -3.45
CA ASN A 49 -3.87 8.98 -4.04
C ASN A 49 -2.83 8.51 -5.06
N ALA A 50 -3.13 8.73 -6.34
CA ALA A 50 -2.27 8.41 -7.47
C ALA A 50 -1.67 9.69 -8.09
N THR A 51 -1.20 10.62 -7.27
CA THR A 51 -0.56 11.82 -7.82
C THR A 51 0.80 11.46 -8.41
N TYR A 52 0.96 11.68 -9.72
CA TYR A 52 2.20 11.50 -10.52
C TYR A 52 3.47 12.21 -10.00
N LYS A 53 3.40 12.91 -8.86
CA LYS A 53 4.56 13.55 -8.22
C LYS A 53 5.51 12.53 -7.58
N LEU A 54 5.04 11.32 -7.28
CA LEU A 54 5.86 10.26 -6.70
C LEU A 54 6.14 9.19 -7.76
N ILE A 55 7.36 9.22 -8.28
CA ILE A 55 7.89 8.22 -9.20
C ILE A 55 9.11 7.59 -8.52
N TRP A 56 9.16 6.26 -8.47
CA TRP A 56 10.28 5.52 -7.91
C TRP A 56 11.03 4.79 -9.02
N GLN A 57 12.24 5.26 -9.37
CA GLN A 57 13.07 4.65 -10.42
C GLN A 57 12.34 4.50 -11.77
N GLY A 58 11.47 5.47 -12.11
CA GLY A 58 10.66 5.45 -13.33
C GLY A 58 9.30 4.75 -13.20
N PHE A 59 8.98 4.14 -12.05
CA PHE A 59 7.71 3.48 -11.81
C PHE A 59 6.74 4.33 -11.00
N PRO A 60 5.43 4.33 -11.34
CA PRO A 60 4.42 5.04 -10.58
C PRO A 60 4.31 4.51 -9.15
N VAL A 61 4.12 5.43 -8.21
CA VAL A 61 3.89 5.13 -6.79
C VAL A 61 2.47 5.53 -6.42
N LEU A 62 1.65 4.54 -6.12
CA LEU A 62 0.28 4.70 -5.66
C LEU A 62 0.26 4.70 -4.13
N MET A 63 -0.36 5.71 -3.54
CA MET A 63 -0.48 5.81 -2.08
C MET A 63 -1.89 5.41 -1.68
N ILE A 64 -2.04 4.52 -0.69
CA ILE A 64 -3.34 4.26 -0.06
C ILE A 64 -3.35 4.80 1.36
N GLY A 65 -4.47 5.42 1.70
CA GLY A 65 -4.67 6.05 2.98
C GLY A 65 -6.14 6.06 3.37
N THR A 66 -6.37 6.57 4.57
CA THR A 66 -7.71 6.85 5.07
C THR A 66 -7.82 8.33 5.32
N THR A 67 -9.05 8.82 5.40
CA THR A 67 -9.29 10.22 5.72
C THR A 67 -9.91 10.31 7.12
N ASP A 68 -9.42 11.23 7.94
CA ASP A 68 -10.01 11.50 9.25
C ASP A 68 -11.26 12.40 9.16
N ARG A 69 -11.89 12.67 10.31
CA ARG A 69 -13.06 13.57 10.37
C ARG A 69 -12.76 15.01 9.97
N GLN A 70 -11.50 15.44 10.05
CA GLN A 70 -11.03 16.77 9.65
C GLN A 70 -10.60 16.81 8.18
N ARG A 71 -10.85 15.73 7.42
CA ARG A 71 -10.49 15.59 6.00
C ARG A 71 -8.98 15.54 5.75
N HIS A 72 -8.17 15.20 6.75
CA HIS A 72 -6.74 14.97 6.56
C HIS A 72 -6.49 13.54 6.06
N PHE A 73 -5.63 13.42 5.06
CA PHE A 73 -5.23 12.15 4.48
C PHE A 73 -4.11 11.52 5.31
N HIS A 74 -4.36 10.31 5.79
CA HIS A 74 -3.43 9.50 6.58
C HIS A 74 -3.01 8.28 5.78
N PRO A 75 -1.83 8.28 5.14
CA PRO A 75 -1.35 7.13 4.36
C PRO A 75 -1.03 5.96 5.29
N PHE A 76 -1.45 4.76 4.88
CA PHE A 76 -1.14 3.52 5.60
C PHE A 76 -0.43 2.49 4.74
N GLY A 77 -0.38 2.67 3.42
CA GLY A 77 0.34 1.78 2.51
C GLY A 77 0.80 2.49 1.25
N ILE A 78 1.78 1.88 0.60
CA ILE A 78 2.36 2.35 -0.66
C ILE A 78 2.37 1.17 -1.62
N CYS A 79 1.98 1.39 -2.87
CA CYS A 79 2.11 0.43 -3.95
C CYS A 79 3.01 0.97 -5.04
N ILE A 80 4.00 0.18 -5.43
CA ILE A 80 4.84 0.44 -6.59
C ILE A 80 4.36 -0.52 -7.67
N SER A 81 3.83 0.03 -8.76
CA SER A 81 3.32 -0.74 -9.89
C SER A 81 4.12 -0.43 -11.14
N THR A 82 4.18 -1.37 -12.08
CA THR A 82 4.87 -1.14 -13.36
C THR A 82 4.11 -0.11 -14.21
N ASN A 83 2.78 -0.15 -14.16
CA ASN A 83 1.87 0.77 -14.83
C ASN A 83 0.91 1.41 -13.82
N GLU A 84 -0.06 2.17 -14.31
CA GLU A 84 -1.17 2.71 -13.52
C GLU A 84 -2.50 2.31 -14.18
N THR A 85 -2.73 1.00 -14.33
CA THR A 85 -3.95 0.47 -14.93
C THR A 85 -4.98 0.11 -13.86
N GLY A 86 -6.22 -0.20 -14.29
CA GLY A 86 -7.28 -0.65 -13.39
C GLY A 86 -6.90 -1.88 -12.55
N ASP A 87 -6.06 -2.78 -13.07
CA ASP A 87 -5.59 -3.96 -12.35
C ASP A 87 -4.62 -3.62 -11.23
N ASP A 88 -3.80 -2.55 -11.40
CA ASP A 88 -2.91 -2.07 -10.35
C ASP A 88 -3.70 -1.47 -9.18
N PHE A 89 -4.77 -0.74 -9.48
CA PHE A 89 -5.71 -0.26 -8.47
C PHE A 89 -6.44 -1.40 -7.77
N ARG A 90 -6.90 -2.40 -8.53
CA ARG A 90 -7.54 -3.59 -7.96
C ARG A 90 -6.60 -4.30 -6.98
N PHE A 91 -5.36 -4.56 -7.38
CA PHE A 91 -4.35 -5.13 -6.50
C PHE A 91 -4.14 -4.29 -5.24
N LEU A 92 -4.07 -2.97 -5.37
CA LEU A 92 -3.91 -2.05 -4.24
C LEU A 92 -5.10 -2.10 -3.26
N PHE A 93 -6.34 -2.26 -3.74
CA PHE A 93 -7.51 -2.37 -2.87
C PHE A 93 -7.65 -3.74 -2.20
N GLU A 94 -7.22 -4.82 -2.83
CA GLU A 94 -7.25 -6.18 -2.25
C GLU A 94 -6.10 -6.44 -1.27
N SER A 95 -4.96 -5.76 -1.44
CA SER A 95 -3.75 -5.98 -0.64
C SER A 95 -3.90 -5.72 0.87
N PRO A 96 -4.58 -4.65 1.33
CA PRO A 96 -4.80 -4.40 2.75
C PRO A 96 -5.53 -5.54 3.47
N GLU A 97 -6.51 -6.16 2.81
CA GLU A 97 -7.25 -7.30 3.34
C GLU A 97 -6.31 -8.50 3.52
N LYS A 98 -5.58 -8.88 2.46
CA LYS A 98 -4.55 -9.94 2.49
C LYS A 98 -3.49 -9.68 3.58
N ALA A 99 -3.11 -8.41 3.78
CA ALA A 99 -2.14 -8.02 4.80
C ALA A 99 -2.71 -8.09 6.23
N SER A 100 -4.02 -7.89 6.41
CA SER A 100 -4.70 -8.04 7.71
C SER A 100 -4.74 -9.50 8.16
N TYR A 101 -4.91 -10.44 7.23
CA TYR A 101 -4.91 -11.89 7.51
C TYR A 101 -3.55 -12.45 7.96
N GLN A 102 -2.43 -11.77 7.66
CA GLN A 102 -1.10 -12.14 8.19
C GLN A 102 -0.89 -11.77 9.68
N LYS A 103 -1.98 -11.53 10.41
CA LYS A 103 -2.03 -11.48 11.89
C LYS A 103 -1.97 -12.91 12.46
N ILE A 104 -0.86 -13.62 12.25
CA ILE A 104 -0.47 -14.80 13.04
C ILE A 104 0.97 -14.57 13.50
#